data_AF-A0YUH0-F1
#
_entry.id   AF-A0YUH0-F1
#
_cell.length_a   1.000
_cell.length_b   1.000
_cell.length_c   1.000
_cell.angle_alpha   90.00
_cell.angle_beta   90.00
_cell.angle_gamma   90.00
#
_symmetry.space_group_name_H-M   'P 1'
#
loop_
_entity.id
_entity.type
_entity.pdbx_description
1 polymer ?
#
loop_
_entity_poly.entity_id
_entity_poly.type
_entity_poly.pdbx_seq_one_letter_code
_entity_poly.pdbx_strand_id
1 'polypeptide(L)'
;MRPKIKDQVAWQQAELLMQPVLIRLLDNIRKKLEESVWTGTYHNTQTPYPGYRLDLEHNNQKVSLDVWELCYQVCFKNYQPTHAPQESQEVEIDTSLIDETGDVDWNQVDEKSNRVINQYFDNLSNLSTDTP
;
A
#
# COMPACT_ATOMS: atom_id res chain seq x y z
N MET A 1 -8.03 -4.78 -6.72
CA MET A 1 -8.01 -6.22 -7.12
C MET A 1 -7.86 -7.08 -5.87
N ARG A 2 -8.47 -8.27 -5.78
CA ARG A 2 -8.41 -9.06 -4.52
C ARG A 2 -7.24 -10.06 -4.51
N PRO A 3 -6.31 -9.97 -3.53
CA PRO A 3 -5.27 -10.98 -3.37
C PRO A 3 -5.91 -12.32 -2.96
N LYS A 4 -5.55 -13.40 -3.64
CA LYS A 4 -5.94 -14.77 -3.33
C LYS A 4 -4.75 -15.50 -2.74
N ILE A 5 -4.86 -15.81 -1.45
CA ILE A 5 -3.84 -16.53 -0.69
C ILE A 5 -4.04 -18.04 -0.88
N LYS A 6 -2.95 -18.77 -1.10
CA LYS A 6 -2.99 -20.19 -1.54
C LYS A 6 -3.22 -21.19 -0.41
N ASP A 7 -2.66 -20.94 0.76
CA ASP A 7 -2.64 -21.88 1.88
C ASP A 7 -2.83 -21.19 3.24
N GLN A 8 -3.07 -22.00 4.26
CA GLN A 8 -3.36 -21.54 5.63
C GLN A 8 -2.16 -20.81 6.27
N VAL A 9 -0.93 -21.24 5.98
CA VAL A 9 0.28 -20.62 6.53
C VAL A 9 0.43 -19.20 5.98
N ALA A 10 0.27 -19.04 4.67
CA ALA A 10 0.28 -17.75 4.02
C ALA A 10 -0.86 -16.85 4.50
N TRP A 11 -2.01 -17.43 4.90
CA TRP A 11 -3.12 -16.67 5.46
C TRP A 11 -2.77 -16.09 6.85
N GLN A 12 -2.20 -16.92 7.72
CA GLN A 12 -1.73 -16.49 9.05
C GLN A 12 -0.64 -15.42 8.95
N GLN A 13 0.29 -15.59 8.02
CA GLN A 13 1.34 -14.60 7.77
C GLN A 13 0.76 -13.29 7.24
N ALA A 14 -0.26 -13.34 6.38
CA ALA A 14 -0.96 -12.14 5.94
C ALA A 14 -1.58 -11.41 7.13
N GLU A 15 -2.34 -12.11 7.98
CA GLU A 15 -2.97 -11.53 9.17
C GLU A 15 -1.95 -10.86 10.09
N LEU A 16 -0.80 -11.52 10.32
CA LEU A 16 0.30 -11.00 11.11
C LEU A 16 0.84 -9.67 10.53
N LEU A 17 0.96 -9.58 9.21
CA LEU A 17 1.57 -8.43 8.53
C LEU A 17 0.60 -7.28 8.25
N MET A 18 -0.69 -7.55 7.99
CA MET A 18 -1.62 -6.54 7.46
C MET A 18 -1.73 -5.30 8.35
N GLN A 19 -1.85 -5.47 9.68
CA GLN A 19 -1.99 -4.35 10.61
C GLN A 19 -0.66 -3.57 10.79
N PRO A 20 0.50 -4.21 11.06
CA PRO A 20 1.79 -3.54 11.09
C PRO A 20 2.12 -2.75 9.82
N VAL A 21 1.87 -3.35 8.65
CA VAL A 21 2.09 -2.72 7.35
C VAL A 21 1.19 -1.50 7.20
N LEU A 22 -0.10 -1.59 7.52
CA LEU A 22 -1.01 -0.44 7.46
C LEU A 22 -0.52 0.72 8.33
N ILE A 23 -0.09 0.44 9.57
CA ILE A 23 0.41 1.46 10.49
C ILE A 23 1.65 2.16 9.91
N ARG A 24 2.63 1.39 9.42
CA ARG A 24 3.87 1.96 8.83
C ARG A 24 3.60 2.71 7.54
N LEU A 25 2.70 2.20 6.73
CA LEU A 25 2.34 2.83 5.47
C LEU A 25 1.68 4.20 5.71
N LEU A 26 0.71 4.30 6.63
CA LEU A 26 0.07 5.58 6.98
C LEU A 26 1.07 6.59 7.56
N ASP A 27 2.00 6.15 8.42
CA ASP A 27 3.05 7.00 8.99
C ASP A 27 3.98 7.55 7.89
N ASN A 28 4.44 6.68 6.99
CA ASN A 28 5.34 7.07 5.90
C ASN A 28 4.64 7.92 4.84
N ILE A 29 3.35 7.69 4.56
CA ILE A 29 2.57 8.57 3.67
C ILE A 29 2.47 9.96 4.30
N ARG A 30 2.15 10.06 5.59
CA ARG A 30 2.09 11.34 6.29
C ARG A 30 3.41 12.12 6.16
N LYS A 31 4.54 11.47 6.47
CA LYS A 31 5.87 12.09 6.32
C LYS A 31 6.13 12.53 4.87
N LYS A 32 5.79 11.67 3.90
CA LYS A 32 5.98 11.98 2.47
C LYS A 32 5.14 13.19 2.05
N LEU A 33 3.90 13.31 2.53
CA LEU A 33 3.05 14.46 2.25
C LEU A 33 3.63 15.77 2.80
N GLU A 34 4.27 15.73 3.96
CA GLU A 34 4.95 16.89 4.55
C GLU A 34 6.13 17.38 3.68
N GLU A 35 6.75 16.50 2.90
CA GLU A 35 7.86 16.80 1.99
C GLU A 35 7.45 17.00 0.52
N SER A 36 6.21 16.65 0.16
CA SER A 36 5.74 16.66 -1.23
C SER A 36 4.94 17.92 -1.56
N VAL A 37 4.73 18.15 -2.86
CA VAL A 37 3.82 19.19 -3.36
C VAL A 37 2.34 18.80 -3.26
N TRP A 38 2.04 17.52 -2.97
CA TRP A 38 0.68 16.99 -2.89
C TRP A 38 0.06 17.22 -1.52
N THR A 39 -1.19 17.64 -1.49
CA THR A 39 -2.00 17.68 -0.27
C THR A 39 -2.85 16.43 -0.18
N GLY A 40 -2.77 15.71 0.94
CA GLY A 40 -3.50 14.45 1.15
C GLY A 40 -4.69 14.59 2.09
N THR A 41 -5.84 14.02 1.72
CA THR A 41 -7.04 13.90 2.55
C THR A 41 -7.42 12.42 2.72
N TYR A 42 -7.44 11.95 3.97
CA TYR A 42 -7.80 10.57 4.28
C TYR A 42 -9.31 10.42 4.46
N HIS A 43 -9.87 9.40 3.84
CA HIS A 43 -11.25 8.98 3.99
C HIS A 43 -11.30 7.57 4.54
N ASN A 44 -12.02 7.40 5.65
CA ASN A 44 -12.28 6.10 6.25
C ASN A 44 -13.76 5.76 6.06
N THR A 45 -14.04 4.67 5.36
CA THR A 45 -15.39 4.12 5.21
C THR A 45 -15.50 2.84 6.03
N GLN A 46 -16.41 2.80 7.01
CA GLN A 46 -16.57 1.62 7.86
C GLN A 46 -17.58 0.60 7.31
N THR A 47 -18.38 0.97 6.31
CA THR A 47 -19.45 0.13 5.76
C THR A 47 -19.32 -0.02 4.23
N PRO A 48 -19.48 -1.24 3.68
CA PRO A 48 -19.72 -2.53 4.33
C PRO A 48 -18.46 -3.18 4.96
N TYR A 49 -17.26 -2.67 4.63
CA TYR A 49 -15.97 -3.10 5.18
C TYR A 49 -15.05 -1.88 5.34
N PRO A 50 -14.02 -1.94 6.22
CA PRO A 50 -13.05 -0.86 6.39
C PRO A 50 -12.31 -0.54 5.08
N GLY A 51 -12.63 0.61 4.49
CA GLY A 51 -11.95 1.18 3.34
C GLY A 51 -11.13 2.38 3.77
N TYR A 52 -9.87 2.42 3.36
CA TYR A 52 -8.98 3.54 3.58
C TYR A 52 -8.65 4.14 2.22
N ARG A 53 -9.26 5.28 1.90
CA ARG A 53 -8.96 6.02 0.67
C ARG A 53 -8.12 7.25 1.01
N LEU A 54 -7.12 7.54 0.18
CA LEU A 54 -6.35 8.77 0.23
C LEU A 54 -6.56 9.54 -1.08
N ASP A 55 -7.08 10.75 -0.94
CA ASP A 55 -7.20 11.70 -2.05
C ASP A 55 -6.02 12.67 -2.02
N LEU A 56 -5.30 12.76 -3.13
CA LEU A 56 -4.16 13.63 -3.34
C LEU A 56 -4.55 14.74 -4.30
N GLU A 57 -4.27 15.99 -3.91
CA GLU A 57 -4.56 17.17 -4.73
C GLU A 57 -3.32 18.04 -4.90
N HIS A 58 -3.05 18.46 -6.13
CA HIS A 58 -2.00 19.42 -6.48
C HIS A 58 -2.31 20.07 -7.84
N ASN A 59 -2.22 21.39 -7.96
CA ASN A 59 -2.41 22.14 -9.22
C ASN A 59 -3.59 21.67 -10.09
N ASN A 60 -4.78 21.56 -9.49
CA ASN A 60 -6.02 21.13 -10.16
C ASN A 60 -6.04 19.66 -10.63
N GLN A 61 -4.99 18.88 -10.34
CA GLN A 61 -4.98 17.43 -10.45
C GLN A 61 -5.50 16.82 -9.16
N LYS A 62 -6.32 15.78 -9.30
CA LYS A 62 -6.83 14.97 -8.18
C LYS A 62 -6.57 13.50 -8.48
N VAL A 63 -5.95 12.82 -7.54
CA VAL A 63 -5.68 11.38 -7.64
C VAL A 63 -6.17 10.72 -6.36
N SER A 64 -7.05 9.72 -6.51
CA SER A 64 -7.52 8.91 -5.39
C SER A 64 -6.85 7.55 -5.44
N LEU A 65 -6.36 7.07 -4.29
CA LEU A 65 -5.87 5.71 -4.13
C LEU A 65 -6.54 4.98 -2.97
N ASP A 66 -6.65 3.67 -3.11
CA ASP A 66 -6.96 2.77 -2.01
C ASP A 66 -5.66 2.42 -1.28
N VAL A 67 -5.56 2.77 -0.01
CA VAL A 67 -4.38 2.52 0.83
C VAL A 67 -4.12 1.02 0.96
N TRP A 68 -5.15 0.18 0.89
CA TRP A 68 -4.97 -1.28 0.92
C TRP A 68 -4.18 -1.81 -0.28
N GLU A 69 -4.31 -1.19 -1.46
CA GLU A 69 -3.55 -1.60 -2.64
C GLU A 69 -2.03 -1.41 -2.42
N LEU A 70 -1.63 -0.38 -1.67
CA LEU A 70 -0.24 -0.19 -1.25
C LEU A 70 0.17 -1.20 -0.17
N CYS A 71 -0.70 -1.48 0.81
CA CYS A 71 -0.44 -2.54 1.79
C CYS A 71 -0.19 -3.88 1.11
N TYR A 72 -0.97 -4.23 0.08
CA TYR A 72 -0.79 -5.46 -0.67
C TYR A 72 0.53 -5.50 -1.45
N GLN A 73 0.96 -4.39 -2.04
CA GLN A 73 2.29 -4.29 -2.66
C GLN A 73 3.43 -4.49 -1.65
N VAL A 74 3.23 -4.08 -0.39
CA VAL A 74 4.19 -4.36 0.69
C VAL A 74 4.10 -5.83 1.11
N CYS A 75 2.92 -6.38 1.40
CA CYS A 75 2.77 -7.73 1.94
C CYS A 75 3.12 -8.85 0.95
N PHE A 76 2.95 -8.63 -0.36
CA PHE A 76 3.04 -9.70 -1.36
C PHE A 76 4.16 -9.45 -2.38
N LYS A 77 4.84 -10.52 -2.80
CA LYS A 77 5.98 -10.43 -3.74
C LYS A 77 5.57 -10.11 -5.17
N ASN A 78 4.41 -10.61 -5.58
CA ASN A 78 3.96 -10.61 -6.97
C ASN A 78 2.68 -9.81 -7.20
N TYR A 79 2.17 -9.10 -6.19
CA TYR A 79 0.96 -8.30 -6.35
C TYR A 79 1.18 -7.10 -7.26
N GLN A 80 0.33 -6.93 -8.25
CA GLN A 80 0.35 -5.78 -9.16
C GLN A 80 -1.03 -5.14 -9.21
N PRO A 81 -1.20 -3.86 -8.85
CA PRO A 81 -2.48 -3.19 -8.98
C PRO A 81 -2.95 -3.23 -10.44
N THR A 82 -4.19 -3.66 -10.67
CA THR A 82 -4.82 -3.60 -12.00
C THR A 82 -6.10 -2.79 -11.93
N HIS A 83 -6.50 -2.22 -13.06
CA HIS A 83 -7.76 -1.47 -13.19
C HIS A 83 -9.01 -2.37 -13.18
N ALA A 84 -8.88 -3.67 -12.88
CA ALA A 84 -9.97 -4.64 -12.87
C ALA A 84 -10.27 -5.07 -11.41
N PRO A 85 -11.18 -4.39 -10.69
CA PRO A 85 -11.44 -4.65 -9.27
C PRO A 85 -11.98 -6.05 -8.98
N GLN A 86 -12.57 -6.70 -10.00
CA GLN A 86 -13.18 -8.02 -9.91
C GLN A 86 -12.19 -9.16 -10.16
N GLU A 87 -10.98 -8.86 -10.64
CA GLU A 87 -9.97 -9.89 -10.80
C GLU A 87 -9.39 -10.30 -9.44
N SER A 88 -9.08 -11.59 -9.34
CA SER A 88 -8.39 -12.15 -8.17
C SER A 88 -7.02 -12.59 -8.63
N GLN A 89 -5.99 -12.07 -7.99
CA GLN A 89 -4.62 -12.46 -8.28
C GLN A 89 -4.12 -13.40 -7.21
N GLU A 90 -3.58 -14.54 -7.61
CA GLU A 90 -2.88 -15.42 -6.70
C GLU A 90 -1.56 -14.77 -6.24
N VAL A 91 -1.41 -14.61 -4.92
CA VAL A 91 -0.29 -13.89 -4.33
C VAL A 91 0.56 -14.75 -3.42
N GLU A 92 1.83 -14.40 -3.32
CA GLU A 92 2.80 -15.00 -2.40
C GLU A 92 3.24 -13.98 -1.36
N ILE A 93 3.18 -14.39 -0.08
CA ILE A 93 3.62 -13.56 1.04
C ILE A 93 5.11 -13.25 0.92
N ASP A 94 5.47 -12.00 1.19
CA ASP A 94 6.85 -11.65 1.38
C ASP A 94 7.33 -12.04 2.78
N THR A 95 7.77 -13.28 2.91
CA THR A 95 8.28 -13.82 4.18
C THR A 95 9.53 -13.12 4.69
N SER A 96 10.20 -12.25 3.90
CA SER A 96 11.30 -11.44 4.39
C SER A 96 10.86 -10.31 5.33
N LEU A 97 9.55 -10.10 5.48
CA LEU A 97 8.95 -9.17 6.44
C LEU A 97 8.71 -9.80 7.81
N ILE A 98 9.06 -11.08 7.95
CA ILE A 98 8.94 -11.85 9.18
C ILE A 98 10.35 -12.28 9.56
N ASP A 99 10.71 -12.09 10.82
CA ASP A 99 12.04 -12.43 11.32
C ASP A 99 12.19 -13.94 11.61
N GLU A 100 13.34 -14.32 12.12
CA GLU A 100 13.64 -15.72 12.46
C GLU A 100 12.84 -16.26 13.65
N THR A 101 12.22 -15.40 14.47
CA THR A 101 11.33 -15.83 15.58
C THR A 101 9.90 -16.07 15.09
N GLY A 102 9.59 -15.68 13.87
CA GLY A 102 8.24 -15.73 13.29
C GLY A 102 7.41 -14.50 13.61
N ASP A 103 8.05 -13.44 14.14
CA ASP A 103 7.44 -12.16 14.42
C ASP A 103 7.68 -11.16 13.28
N VAL A 104 7.02 -10.01 13.35
CA VAL A 104 7.12 -8.97 12.32
C VAL A 104 8.50 -8.31 12.38
N ASP A 105 9.24 -8.34 11.26
CA ASP A 105 10.44 -7.54 11.11
C ASP A 105 10.06 -6.08 10.79
N TRP A 106 9.98 -5.26 11.83
CA TRP A 106 9.58 -3.86 11.73
C TRP A 106 10.50 -3.01 10.85
N ASN A 107 11.78 -3.35 10.75
CA ASN A 107 12.73 -2.60 9.93
C ASN A 107 12.45 -2.89 8.45
N GLN A 108 12.32 -4.17 8.10
CA GLN A 108 12.00 -4.58 6.73
C GLN A 108 10.64 -4.07 6.27
N VAL A 109 9.63 -4.09 7.16
CA VAL A 109 8.31 -3.51 6.91
C VAL A 109 8.41 -2.01 6.63
N ASP A 110 9.18 -1.26 7.44
CA ASP A 110 9.33 0.18 7.25
C ASP A 110 10.08 0.52 5.95
N GLU A 111 11.21 -0.15 5.70
CA GLU A 111 12.01 0.04 4.48
C GLU A 111 11.19 -0.26 3.23
N LYS A 112 10.47 -1.39 3.21
CA LYS A 112 9.63 -1.76 2.08
C LYS A 112 8.45 -0.81 1.91
N SER A 113 7.82 -0.36 2.99
CA SER A 113 6.73 0.63 2.95
C SER A 113 7.23 1.95 2.36
N ASN A 114 8.36 2.46 2.83
CA ASN A 114 8.98 3.66 2.30
C ASN A 114 9.30 3.53 0.81
N ARG A 115 9.85 2.40 0.38
CA ARG A 115 10.12 2.15 -1.05
C ARG A 115 8.84 2.20 -1.90
N VAL A 116 7.78 1.52 -1.48
CA VAL A 116 6.49 1.50 -2.20
C VAL A 116 5.89 2.91 -2.29
N ILE A 117 5.92 3.67 -1.20
CA ILE A 117 5.40 5.04 -1.18
C ILE A 117 6.22 5.96 -2.08
N ASN A 118 7.54 5.90 -2.02
CA ASN A 118 8.40 6.70 -2.90
C ASN A 118 8.13 6.40 -4.37
N GLN A 119 8.09 5.12 -4.75
CA GLN A 119 7.75 4.70 -6.11
C GLN A 119 6.37 5.22 -6.55
N TYR A 120 5.38 5.17 -5.67
CA TYR A 120 4.04 5.68 -5.97
C TYR A 120 4.06 7.20 -6.24
N PHE A 121 4.70 7.99 -5.37
CA PHE A 121 4.78 9.45 -5.53
C PHE A 121 5.64 9.86 -6.74
N ASP A 122 6.72 9.14 -7.04
CA ASP A 122 7.55 9.39 -8.23
C ASP A 122 6.73 9.18 -9.52
N ASN A 123 5.87 8.15 -9.54
CA ASN A 123 4.96 7.91 -10.67
C ASN A 123 3.89 9.01 -10.81
N LEU A 124 3.43 9.61 -9.71
CA LEU A 124 2.52 10.76 -9.76
C LEU A 124 3.18 11.99 -10.38
N SER A 125 4.44 12.26 -10.03
CA SER A 125 5.20 13.36 -10.60
C SER A 125 5.43 13.17 -12.10
N ASN A 126 5.69 11.95 -12.56
CA ASN A 126 5.83 11.65 -13.98
C ASN A 126 4.52 11.88 -14.78
N LEU A 127 3.35 11.66 -14.16
CA LEU A 127 2.05 11.97 -14.76
C LEU A 127 1.80 13.49 -14.88
N SER A 128 2.45 14.30 -14.04
CA SER A 128 2.30 15.77 -14.08
C SER A 128 3.23 16.47 -15.08
N THR A 129 4.26 15.77 -15.58
CA THR A 129 5.22 16.32 -16.56
C THR A 129 4.80 16.16 -18.02
N ASP A 130 3.69 15.47 -18.29
CA ASP A 130 3.18 15.22 -19.65
C ASP A 130 1.96 16.12 -19.93
N THR A 131 2.19 17.44 -20.04
CA THR A 131 1.23 18.36 -20.64
C THR A 131 1.96 19.25 -21.64
N PRO A 132 1.71 19.11 -22.96
CA PRO A 132 2.27 20.00 -23.98
C PRO A 132 1.65 21.41 -23.94
#